data_AF-W7Y271-F1
#
_entry.id   AF-W7Y271-F1
#
_cell.length_a   1.000
_cell.length_b   1.000
_cell.length_c   1.000
_cell.angle_alpha   90.00
_cell.angle_beta   90.00
_cell.angle_gamma   90.00
#
_symmetry.space_group_name_H-M   'P 1'
#
loop_
_entity.id
_entity.type
_entity.pdbx_description
1 polymer ?
#
loop_
_entity_poly.entity_id
_entity_poly.type
_entity_poly.pdbx_seq_one_letter_code
_entity_poly.pdbx_strand_id
1 'polypeptide(L)'
;MPAMWTGLVLTVFLTGCIRHKLPEGFPDKDKFAEILSEVHLAEATINQLRINNSRGKTTANNYYHYVLAKYDLTQEKFDTIVNWYLGYPELYQEVYDESIAILSEKQAEWQREVKGIEEQIERERKEKEARAACGREKEISLSV
;
A
#
# COMPACT_ATOMS: atom_id res chain seq x y z
N MET A 1 -14.09 -40.38 41.83
CA MET A 1 -12.80 -40.17 41.15
C MET A 1 -12.91 -38.96 40.21
N PRO A 2 -12.75 -37.70 40.67
CA PRO A 2 -12.79 -36.52 39.80
C PRO A 2 -11.41 -35.83 39.62
N ALA A 3 -10.36 -36.31 40.28
CA ALA A 3 -9.05 -35.64 40.32
C ALA A 3 -8.22 -35.76 39.01
N MET A 4 -8.68 -36.54 38.03
CA MET A 4 -7.98 -36.70 36.75
C MET A 4 -8.31 -35.60 35.74
N TRP A 5 -9.41 -34.88 35.91
CA TRP A 5 -9.85 -33.84 34.96
C TRP A 5 -9.25 -32.46 35.25
N THR A 6 -8.95 -32.17 36.52
CA THR A 6 -8.34 -30.89 36.92
C THR A 6 -6.87 -30.77 36.49
N GLY A 7 -6.17 -31.90 36.30
CA GLY A 7 -4.79 -31.90 35.80
C GLY A 7 -4.69 -31.56 34.31
N LEU A 8 -5.64 -32.01 33.48
CA LEU A 8 -5.64 -31.78 32.03
C LEU A 8 -5.85 -30.31 31.65
N VAL A 9 -6.66 -29.59 32.43
CA VAL A 9 -6.96 -28.17 32.21
C VAL A 9 -5.76 -27.26 32.55
N LEU A 10 -4.90 -27.68 33.49
CA LEU A 10 -3.73 -26.89 33.91
C LEU A 10 -2.58 -26.97 32.89
N THR A 11 -2.48 -28.05 32.11
CA THR A 11 -1.41 -28.25 31.13
C THR A 11 -1.60 -27.42 29.85
N VAL A 12 -2.85 -27.03 29.53
CA VAL A 12 -3.18 -26.25 28.33
C VAL A 12 -2.69 -24.79 28.42
N PHE A 13 -2.41 -24.28 29.61
CA PHE A 13 -1.96 -22.90 29.81
C PHE A 13 -0.47 -22.66 29.51
N LEU A 14 0.34 -23.70 29.25
CA LEU A 14 1.80 -23.59 29.10
C LEU A 14 2.28 -23.52 27.64
N THR A 15 1.40 -23.53 26.64
CA THR A 15 1.79 -23.23 25.24
C THR A 15 1.90 -21.72 25.04
N GLY A 16 2.76 -21.07 25.83
CA GLY A 16 3.03 -19.64 25.75
C GLY A 16 4.27 -19.34 24.92
N CYS A 17 4.10 -18.49 23.91
CA CYS A 17 5.12 -17.88 23.04
C CYS A 17 6.04 -18.81 22.24
N ILE A 18 5.62 -19.16 21.02
CA ILE A 18 6.56 -19.58 19.97
C ILE A 18 7.26 -18.31 19.44
N ARG A 19 8.50 -18.05 19.88
CA ARG A 19 9.35 -17.02 19.26
C ARG A 19 10.00 -17.59 18.00
N HIS A 20 9.58 -17.10 16.84
CA HIS A 20 10.20 -17.47 15.56
C HIS A 20 11.58 -16.83 15.46
N LYS A 21 12.60 -17.62 15.09
CA LYS A 21 13.93 -17.09 14.78
C LYS A 21 13.93 -16.57 13.35
N LEU A 22 13.92 -15.23 13.21
CA LEU A 22 14.05 -14.57 11.91
C LEU A 22 15.42 -14.90 11.30
N PRO A 23 15.49 -15.45 10.08
CA PRO A 23 16.76 -15.71 9.40
C PRO A 23 17.54 -14.41 9.16
N GLU A 24 18.86 -14.52 9.11
CA GLU A 24 19.71 -13.37 8.86
C GLU A 24 19.42 -12.75 7.48
N GLY A 25 19.32 -11.42 7.44
CA GLY A 25 19.02 -10.67 6.24
C GLY A 25 17.56 -10.73 5.76
N PHE A 26 16.64 -11.25 6.58
CA PHE A 26 15.21 -11.15 6.32
C PHE A 26 14.67 -9.84 6.91
N PRO A 27 13.74 -9.16 6.21
CA PRO A 27 13.04 -8.03 6.80
C PRO A 27 12.24 -8.51 8.01
N ASP A 28 12.19 -7.68 9.05
CA ASP A 28 11.26 -7.86 10.16
C ASP A 28 9.81 -7.66 9.68
N LYS A 29 8.87 -7.86 10.60
CA LYS A 29 7.44 -7.83 10.32
C LYS A 29 7.02 -6.53 9.64
N ASP A 30 7.40 -5.40 10.23
CA ASP A 30 6.95 -4.08 9.81
C ASP A 30 7.57 -3.71 8.46
N LYS A 31 8.87 -3.99 8.27
CA LYS A 31 9.53 -3.81 6.98
C LYS A 31 8.95 -4.72 5.90
N PHE A 32 8.60 -5.96 6.25
CA PHE A 32 8.00 -6.88 5.29
C PHE A 32 6.58 -6.45 4.90
N ALA A 33 5.81 -5.88 5.83
CA ALA A 33 4.51 -5.29 5.53
C ALA A 33 4.61 -4.11 4.55
N GLU A 34 5.61 -3.24 4.72
CA GLU A 34 5.89 -2.15 3.79
C GLU A 34 6.21 -2.68 2.38
N ILE A 35 7.12 -3.66 2.28
CA ILE A 35 7.50 -4.30 1.01
C ILE A 35 6.26 -4.93 0.36
N LEU A 36 5.48 -5.71 1.11
CA LEU A 36 4.32 -6.42 0.61
C LEU A 36 3.23 -5.45 0.11
N SER A 37 3.05 -4.32 0.80
CA SER A 37 2.12 -3.26 0.39
C SER A 37 2.49 -2.68 -0.99
N GLU A 38 3.77 -2.41 -1.25
CA GLU A 38 4.23 -1.85 -2.53
C GLU A 38 4.20 -2.88 -3.64
N VAL A 39 4.51 -4.14 -3.33
CA VAL A 39 4.38 -5.25 -4.29
C VAL A 39 2.93 -5.41 -4.73
N HIS A 40 1.97 -5.44 -3.81
CA HIS A 40 0.55 -5.56 -4.18
C HIS A 40 0.02 -4.35 -4.94
N LEU A 41 0.50 -3.13 -4.62
CA LEU A 41 0.18 -1.94 -5.41
C LEU A 41 0.72 -2.04 -6.84
N ALA A 42 1.94 -2.56 -7.01
CA ALA A 42 2.52 -2.82 -8.32
C ALA A 42 1.70 -3.86 -9.09
N GLU A 43 1.35 -4.99 -8.48
CA GLU A 43 0.53 -6.04 -9.09
C GLU A 43 -0.85 -5.51 -9.52
N ALA A 44 -1.51 -4.72 -8.67
CA ALA A 44 -2.78 -4.09 -8.99
C ALA A 44 -2.66 -3.17 -10.22
N THR A 45 -1.62 -2.34 -10.26
CA THR A 45 -1.32 -1.45 -11.38
C THR A 45 -1.08 -2.25 -12.67
N ILE A 46 -0.27 -3.31 -12.59
CA ILE A 46 0.05 -4.21 -13.70
C ILE A 46 -1.22 -4.85 -14.24
N ASN A 47 -2.08 -5.36 -13.36
CA ASN A 47 -3.32 -6.02 -13.72
C ASN A 47 -4.30 -5.05 -14.39
N GLN A 48 -4.42 -3.83 -13.88
CA GLN A 48 -5.27 -2.80 -14.48
C GLN A 48 -4.78 -2.39 -15.89
N LEU A 49 -3.46 -2.25 -16.07
CA LEU A 49 -2.87 -1.95 -17.38
C LEU A 49 -3.04 -3.09 -18.39
N ARG A 50 -2.91 -4.34 -17.93
CA ARG A 50 -3.11 -5.54 -18.79
C ARG A 50 -4.53 -5.66 -19.31
N ILE A 51 -5.54 -5.34 -18.49
CA ILE A 51 -6.95 -5.32 -18.91
C ILE A 51 -7.16 -4.28 -20.03
N ASN A 52 -6.48 -3.13 -19.93
CA ASN A 52 -6.71 -2.00 -20.82
C ASN A 52 -5.84 -2.01 -22.10
N ASN A 53 -4.72 -2.73 -22.15
CA ASN A 53 -3.84 -2.75 -23.33
C ASN A 53 -2.85 -3.94 -23.37
N SER A 54 -2.84 -4.70 -24.48
CA SER A 54 -1.89 -5.81 -24.70
C SER A 54 -0.42 -5.35 -24.77
N ARG A 55 -0.18 -4.08 -25.15
CA ARG A 55 1.16 -3.46 -25.20
C ARG A 55 1.74 -3.07 -23.83
N GLY A 56 0.94 -3.09 -22.75
CA GLY A 56 1.39 -2.71 -21.40
C GLY A 56 2.22 -3.76 -20.66
N LYS A 57 2.33 -4.99 -21.20
CA LYS A 57 2.94 -6.14 -20.52
C LYS A 57 4.40 -5.93 -20.11
N THR A 58 5.21 -5.28 -20.95
CA THR A 58 6.64 -5.07 -20.69
C THR A 58 6.90 -3.95 -19.69
N THR A 59 6.21 -2.82 -19.82
CA THR A 59 6.32 -1.69 -18.87
C THR A 59 5.81 -2.06 -17.48
N ALA A 60 4.74 -2.84 -17.42
CA ALA A 60 4.14 -3.30 -16.18
C ALA A 60 5.09 -4.26 -15.42
N ASN A 61 5.70 -5.23 -16.10
CA ASN A 61 6.68 -6.13 -15.47
C ASN A 61 7.91 -5.40 -14.91
N ASN A 62 8.35 -4.33 -15.58
CA ASN A 62 9.47 -3.52 -15.09
C ASN A 62 9.15 -2.80 -13.76
N TYR A 63 7.88 -2.46 -13.51
CA TYR A 63 7.48 -1.80 -12.27
C TYR A 63 7.59 -2.74 -11.05
N TYR A 64 7.19 -4.00 -11.20
CA TYR A 64 7.39 -5.01 -10.14
C TYR A 64 8.86 -5.18 -9.78
N HIS A 65 9.73 -5.33 -10.78
CA HIS A 65 11.18 -5.44 -10.55
C HIS A 65 11.78 -4.17 -9.93
N TYR A 66 11.27 -2.99 -10.32
CA TYR A 66 11.67 -1.72 -9.72
C TYR A 66 11.33 -1.65 -8.22
N VAL A 67 10.12 -2.09 -7.82
CA VAL A 67 9.72 -2.13 -6.41
C VAL A 67 10.64 -3.05 -5.62
N LEU A 68 10.94 -4.25 -6.11
CA LEU A 68 11.87 -5.15 -5.41
C LEU A 68 13.28 -4.55 -5.29
N ALA A 69 13.78 -3.91 -6.34
CA ALA A 69 15.09 -3.27 -6.35
C ALA A 69 15.19 -2.12 -5.34
N LYS A 70 14.09 -1.40 -5.04
CA LYS A 70 14.05 -0.35 -4.00
C LYS A 70 14.43 -0.90 -2.61
N TYR A 71 14.22 -2.19 -2.36
CA TYR A 71 14.52 -2.86 -1.10
C TYR A 71 15.72 -3.81 -1.18
N ASP A 72 16.54 -3.70 -2.23
CA ASP A 72 17.68 -4.58 -2.50
C ASP A 72 17.27 -6.07 -2.60
N LEU A 73 16.07 -6.34 -3.10
CA LEU A 73 15.53 -7.69 -3.28
C LEU A 73 15.58 -8.14 -4.74
N THR A 74 15.97 -9.40 -4.94
CA THR A 74 15.65 -10.14 -6.17
C THR A 74 14.30 -10.82 -6.02
N GLN A 75 13.67 -11.21 -7.14
CA GLN A 75 12.43 -11.98 -7.10
C GLN A 75 12.61 -13.29 -6.31
N GLU A 76 13.69 -14.02 -6.55
CA GLU A 76 14.02 -15.26 -5.83
C GLU A 76 14.16 -15.03 -4.32
N LYS A 77 14.79 -13.92 -3.91
CA LYS A 77 14.92 -13.56 -2.50
C LYS A 77 13.57 -13.21 -1.88
N PHE A 78 12.75 -12.46 -2.59
CA PHE A 78 11.39 -12.14 -2.16
C PHE A 78 10.54 -13.41 -1.98
N ASP A 79 10.52 -14.31 -2.98
CA ASP A 79 9.79 -15.58 -2.92
C ASP A 79 10.25 -16.44 -1.74
N THR A 80 11.56 -16.45 -1.46
CA THR A 80 12.13 -17.13 -0.30
C THR A 80 11.64 -16.53 1.03
N ILE A 81 11.57 -15.20 1.11
CA ILE A 81 11.06 -14.48 2.30
C ILE A 81 9.58 -14.79 2.50
N VAL A 82 8.75 -14.68 1.45
CA VAL A 82 7.32 -15.01 1.48
C VAL A 82 7.12 -16.44 1.97
N ASN A 83 7.82 -17.41 1.38
CA ASN A 83 7.68 -18.82 1.76
C ASN A 83 8.05 -19.08 3.22
N TRP A 84 9.04 -18.37 3.77
CA TRP A 84 9.38 -18.47 5.19
C TRP A 84 8.26 -17.91 6.09
N TYR A 85 7.72 -16.73 5.76
CA TYR A 85 6.63 -16.13 6.53
C TYR A 85 5.36 -16.98 6.48
N LEU A 86 5.05 -17.61 5.32
CA LEU A 86 3.93 -18.56 5.19
C LEU A 86 4.06 -19.79 6.10
N GLY A 87 5.27 -20.11 6.56
CA GLY A 87 5.51 -21.14 7.58
C GLY A 87 4.98 -20.77 8.98
N TYR A 88 4.61 -19.51 9.19
CA TYR A 88 4.14 -18.97 10.46
C TYR A 88 2.84 -18.17 10.26
N PRO A 89 1.68 -18.85 10.16
CA PRO A 89 0.42 -18.21 9.76
C PRO A 89 -0.01 -17.01 10.62
N GLU A 90 0.18 -17.08 11.95
CA GLU A 90 -0.15 -15.95 12.85
C GLU A 90 0.72 -14.72 12.56
N LEU A 91 2.04 -14.92 12.41
CA LEU A 91 2.97 -13.84 12.07
C LEU A 91 2.67 -13.26 10.68
N TYR A 92 2.37 -14.11 9.69
CA TYR A 92 2.03 -13.66 8.34
C TYR A 92 0.71 -12.89 8.31
N GLN A 93 -0.27 -13.29 9.12
CA GLN A 93 -1.52 -12.54 9.26
C GLN A 93 -1.26 -11.13 9.79
N GLU A 94 -0.39 -10.98 10.80
CA GLU A 94 -0.02 -9.64 11.29
C GLU A 94 0.66 -8.78 10.21
N VAL A 95 1.56 -9.37 9.40
CA VAL A 95 2.16 -8.66 8.25
C VAL A 95 1.09 -8.22 7.26
N TYR A 96 0.12 -9.09 6.99
CA TYR A 96 -0.93 -8.83 6.02
C TYR A 96 -1.86 -7.71 6.49
N ASP A 97 -2.29 -7.76 7.76
CA ASP A 97 -3.12 -6.72 8.37
C ASP A 97 -2.41 -5.36 8.35
N GLU A 98 -1.11 -5.35 8.67
CA GLU A 98 -0.28 -4.13 8.60
C GLU A 98 -0.15 -3.63 7.15
N SER A 99 0.03 -4.51 6.17
CA SER A 99 0.10 -4.12 4.76
C SER A 99 -1.20 -3.48 4.27
N ILE A 100 -2.36 -3.95 4.75
CA ILE A 100 -3.66 -3.35 4.47
C ILE A 100 -3.78 -1.98 5.11
N ALA A 101 -3.31 -1.82 6.36
CA ALA A 101 -3.31 -0.55 7.05
C ALA A 101 -2.48 0.50 6.28
N ILE A 102 -1.27 0.14 5.86
CA ILE A 102 -0.38 0.99 5.04
C ILE A 102 -1.07 1.40 3.74
N LEU A 103 -1.69 0.46 3.03
CA LEU A 103 -2.41 0.76 1.77
C LEU A 103 -3.61 1.70 2.01
N SER A 104 -4.34 1.49 3.10
CA SER A 104 -5.51 2.31 3.46
C SER A 104 -5.11 3.74 3.80
N GLU A 105 -4.00 3.90 4.53
CA GLU A 105 -3.42 5.21 4.83
C GLU A 105 -3.00 5.94 3.56
N LYS A 106 -2.20 5.28 2.70
CA LYS A 106 -1.78 5.84 1.40
C LYS A 106 -2.97 6.24 0.53
N GLN A 107 -4.03 5.43 0.51
CA GLN A 107 -5.25 5.75 -0.22
C GLN A 107 -5.95 7.01 0.34
N ALA A 108 -6.06 7.12 1.66
CA ALA A 108 -6.66 8.28 2.30
C ALA A 108 -5.84 9.55 2.05
N GLU A 109 -4.51 9.46 2.07
CA GLU A 109 -3.62 10.57 1.73
C GLU A 109 -3.81 11.05 0.29
N TRP A 110 -3.78 10.13 -0.69
CA TRP A 110 -4.03 10.46 -2.09
C TRP A 110 -5.38 11.12 -2.32
N GLN A 111 -6.44 10.64 -1.66
CA GLN A 111 -7.77 11.24 -1.78
C GLN A 111 -7.80 12.68 -1.26
N ARG A 112 -7.10 12.97 -0.15
CA ARG A 112 -6.99 14.34 0.38
C ARG A 112 -6.20 15.24 -0.57
N GLU A 113 -5.09 14.75 -1.11
CA GLU A 113 -4.26 15.49 -2.06
C GLU A 113 -5.03 15.83 -3.33
N VAL A 114 -5.68 14.84 -3.95
CA VAL A 114 -6.51 15.03 -5.16
C VAL A 114 -7.60 16.06 -4.91
N LYS A 115 -8.33 15.95 -3.80
CA LYS A 115 -9.36 16.92 -3.43
C LYS A 115 -8.78 18.33 -3.28
N GLY A 116 -7.62 18.46 -2.63
CA GLY A 116 -6.93 19.73 -2.48
C GLY A 116 -6.55 20.37 -3.81
N ILE A 117 -6.06 19.56 -4.75
CA ILE A 117 -5.71 19.99 -6.11
C ILE A 117 -6.97 20.44 -6.87
N GLU A 118 -8.06 19.66 -6.82
CA GLU A 118 -9.33 20.00 -7.47
C GLU A 118 -9.89 21.33 -6.97
N GLU A 119 -9.85 21.56 -5.65
CA GLU A 119 -10.27 22.83 -5.06
C GLU A 119 -9.38 24.01 -5.50
N GLN A 120 -8.07 23.80 -5.62
CA GLN A 120 -7.15 24.82 -6.14
C GLN A 120 -7.45 25.16 -7.60
N ILE A 121 -7.61 24.15 -8.44
CA ILE A 121 -7.95 24.31 -9.86
C ILE A 121 -9.25 25.08 -10.01
N GLU A 122 -10.27 24.76 -9.21
CA GLU A 122 -11.55 25.45 -9.26
C GLU A 122 -11.46 26.91 -8.78
N ARG A 123 -10.66 27.18 -7.74
CA ARG A 123 -10.39 28.57 -7.31
C ARG A 123 -9.70 29.37 -8.39
N GLU A 124 -8.65 28.82 -9.00
CA GLU A 124 -7.95 29.48 -10.11
C GLU A 124 -8.84 29.73 -11.32
N ARG A 125 -9.72 28.77 -11.66
CA ARG A 125 -10.70 28.92 -12.74
C ARG A 125 -11.62 30.10 -12.47
N LYS A 126 -12.20 30.19 -11.28
CA LYS A 126 -13.08 31.31 -10.88
C LYS A 126 -12.34 32.64 -10.88
N GLU A 127 -11.09 32.68 -10.41
CA GLU A 127 -10.28 33.90 -10.44
C GLU A 127 -9.99 34.38 -11.86
N LYS A 128 -9.65 33.45 -12.77
CA LYS A 128 -9.44 33.76 -14.19
C LYS A 128 -10.73 34.29 -14.85
N GLU A 129 -11.87 33.66 -14.54
CA GLU A 129 -13.18 34.10 -15.03
C GLU A 129 -13.56 35.50 -14.51
N ALA A 130 -13.35 35.76 -13.22
CA ALA A 130 -13.60 37.08 -12.61
C ALA A 130 -12.69 38.16 -13.19
N ARG A 131 -11.39 37.86 -13.39
CA ARG A 131 -10.45 38.78 -14.05
C ARG A 131 -10.85 39.06 -15.50
N ALA A 132 -11.29 38.05 -16.23
CA ALA A 132 -11.76 38.21 -17.60
C ALA A 132 -13.07 39.02 -17.69
N ALA A 133 -14.00 38.84 -16.74
CA ALA A 133 -15.22 39.64 -16.64
C ALA A 133 -14.91 41.11 -16.34
N CYS A 134 -14.06 41.38 -15.35
CA CYS A 134 -13.62 42.73 -14.98
C CYS A 134 -12.87 43.44 -16.13
N GLY A 135 -12.07 42.70 -16.90
CA GLY A 135 -11.41 43.22 -18.10
C GLY A 135 -12.39 43.67 -19.17
N ARG A 136 -13.39 42.83 -19.51
CA ARG A 136 -14.44 43.15 -20.49
C ARG A 136 -15.31 44.33 -20.07
N GLU A 137 -15.64 44.44 -18.79
CA GLU A 137 -16.45 45.55 -18.26
C GLU A 137 -15.72 46.90 -18.38
N LYS A 138 -14.40 46.92 -18.14
CA LYS A 138 -13.57 48.12 -18.36
C LYS A 138 -13.51 48.53 -19.83
N GLU A 139 -13.41 47.57 -20.75
CA GLU A 139 -13.38 47.83 -22.20
C GLU A 139 -14.70 48.43 -22.71
N ILE A 140 -15.84 47.96 -22.19
CA ILE A 140 -17.17 48.54 -22.45
C ILE A 140 -17.29 49.96 -21.89
N SER A 141 -16.74 50.22 -20.69
CA SER A 141 -16.78 51.55 -20.08
C SER A 141 -15.88 52.60 -20.76
N LEU A 142 -14.85 52.19 -21.50
CA LEU A 142 -13.94 53.08 -22.23
C LEU A 142 -14.42 53.40 -23.66
N SER A 143 -15.44 52.70 -24.14
CA SER A 143 -16.00 52.85 -25.49
C SER A 143 -17.34 53.61 -25.53
N VAL A 144 -17.77 54.16 -24.39
CA VAL A 144 -18.92 55.06 -24.19
C VAL A 144 -18.39 56.44 -23.79
#